data_AF-A0A959KG27-F1
#
_entry.id   AF-A0A959KG27-F1
#
_cell.length_a   1.000
_cell.length_b   1.000
_cell.length_c   1.000
_cell.angle_alpha   90.00
_cell.angle_beta   90.00
_cell.angle_gamma   90.00
#
_symmetry.space_group_name_H-M   'P 1'
#
loop_
_entity.id
_entity.type
_entity.pdbx_description
1 polymer ?
#
loop_
_entity_poly.entity_id
_entity_poly.type
_entity_poly.pdbx_seq_one_letter_code
_entity_poly.pdbx_strand_id
1 'polypeptide(L)' 'SWLELTLVEGKNRQVRRMCAAVGFPVLRLVRFRMELLELGGLLPGEVQQAPAELIARMKK' A
#
# COMPACT_ATOMS: atom_id res chain seq x y z
N SER A 1 12.54 12.08 5.60
CA SER A 1 12.54 10.72 6.16
C SER A 1 11.40 9.90 5.56
N TRP A 2 11.46 8.56 5.67
CA TRP A 2 10.38 7.65 5.27
C TRP A 2 9.65 7.11 6.49
N LEU A 3 8.38 6.75 6.30
CA LEU A 3 7.52 6.14 7.32
C LEU A 3 6.81 4.95 6.69
N GLU A 4 6.88 3.79 7.34
CA GLU A 4 6.11 2.60 6.97
C GLU A 4 4.84 2.51 7.83
N LEU A 5 3.70 2.21 7.20
CA LEU A 5 2.39 2.16 7.83
C LEU A 5 1.61 0.97 7.27
N THR A 6 0.96 0.21 8.14
CA THR A 6 -0.03 -0.82 7.76
C THR A 6 -1.40 -0.39 8.29
N LEU A 7 -2.41 -0.45 7.43
CA LEU A 7 -3.80 -0.11 7.76
C LEU A 7 -4.71 -1.25 7.31
N VAL A 8 -5.72 -1.55 8.12
CA VAL A 8 -6.79 -2.51 7.81
C VAL A 8 -8.05 -1.83 7.26
N GLU A 9 -8.06 -0.50 7.19
CA GLU A 9 -9.13 0.30 6.59
C GLU A 9 -8.55 1.27 5.53
N GLY A 10 -9.43 1.77 4.65
CA GLY A 10 -9.05 2.60 3.51
C GLY A 10 -9.89 3.86 3.34
N LYS A 11 -10.04 4.68 4.39
CA LYS A 11 -10.80 5.94 4.28
C LYS A 11 -10.15 6.89 3.26
N ASN A 12 -10.95 7.74 2.62
CA ASN A 12 -10.47 8.68 1.60
C ASN A 12 -9.28 9.51 2.13
N ARG A 13 -8.12 9.42 1.46
CA ARG A 13 -6.89 10.15 1.79
C ARG A 13 -6.44 9.98 3.26
N GLN A 14 -6.79 8.87 3.91
CA GLN A 14 -6.56 8.64 5.35
C GLN A 14 -5.14 8.94 5.80
N VAL A 15 -4.14 8.29 5.19
CA VAL A 15 -2.72 8.50 5.53
C VAL A 15 -2.31 9.97 5.39
N ARG A 16 -2.72 10.64 4.31
CA ARG A 16 -2.40 12.05 4.08
C ARG A 16 -3.01 12.96 5.15
N ARG A 17 -4.25 12.68 5.56
CA ARG A 17 -4.93 13.44 6.63
C ARG A 17 -4.30 13.18 8.00
N MET A 18 -3.97 11.93 8.32
CA MET A 18 -3.32 11.55 9.57
C MET A 18 -1.98 12.27 9.75
N CYS A 19 -1.09 12.21 8.75
CA CYS A 19 0.23 12.83 8.88
C CYS A 19 0.17 14.37 8.87
N ALA A 20 -0.74 14.97 8.09
CA ALA A 20 -0.94 16.43 8.12
C ALA A 20 -1.43 16.93 9.49
N ALA A 21 -2.29 16.16 10.16
CA ALA A 21 -2.82 16.52 11.49
C ALA A 21 -1.73 16.61 12.57
N VAL A 22 -0.60 15.90 12.40
CA VAL A 22 0.54 15.94 13.32
C VAL A 22 1.69 16.82 12.82
N GLY A 23 1.46 17.64 11.79
CA GLY A 23 2.46 18.59 11.27
C GLY A 23 3.47 18.02 10.28
N PHE A 24 3.23 16.82 9.74
CA PHE A 24 4.12 16.16 8.76
C PHE A 24 3.38 15.82 7.46
N PRO A 25 3.14 16.80 6.55
CA PRO A 25 2.45 16.55 5.28
C PRO A 25 3.16 15.51 4.40
N VAL A 26 2.39 14.60 3.80
CA VAL A 26 2.92 13.53 2.94
C VAL A 26 3.27 14.06 1.54
N LEU A 27 4.55 14.07 1.19
CA LEU A 27 5.04 14.45 -0.14
C LEU A 27 4.89 13.30 -1.15
N ARG A 28 5.25 12.08 -0.75
CA ARG A 28 5.16 10.86 -1.57
C ARG A 28 4.49 9.76 -0.76
N LEU A 29 3.47 9.13 -1.35
CA LEU A 29 2.77 7.99 -0.77
C LEU A 29 2.80 6.85 -1.78
N VAL A 30 3.36 5.71 -1.39
CA VAL A 30 3.44 4.50 -2.20
C VAL A 30 2.82 3.37 -1.40
N ARG A 31 1.87 2.65 -1.99
CA ARG A 31 1.37 1.39 -1.40
C ARG A 31 2.28 0.27 -1.89
N PHE A 32 3.14 -0.20 -1.01
CA PHE A 32 4.14 -1.23 -1.33
C PHE A 32 3.62 -2.67 -1.17
N ARG A 33 2.71 -2.91 -0.21
CA ARG A 33 2.12 -4.22 0.08
C ARG A 33 0.61 -4.10 0.24
N MET A 34 -0.10 -5.16 -0.12
CA MET A 34 -1.51 -5.38 0.21
C MET A 34 -1.73 -6.87 0.48
N GLU A 35 -2.17 -7.21 1.69
CA GLU A 35 -2.28 -8.61 2.13
C GLU A 35 -0.98 -9.38 1.88
N LEU A 36 -1.04 -10.47 1.10
CA LEU A 36 0.08 -11.34 0.74
C LEU A 36 0.83 -10.86 -0.52
N LEU A 37 0.42 -9.75 -1.14
CA LEU A 37 1.02 -9.21 -2.36
C LEU A 37 1.97 -8.05 -2.04
N GLU A 38 3.18 -8.14 -2.56
CA GLU A 38 4.19 -7.08 -2.53
C GLU A 38 4.47 -6.56 -3.94
N LEU A 39 4.80 -5.27 -4.05
CA LEU A 39 5.18 -4.66 -5.33
C LEU A 39 6.47 -5.27 -5.91
N GLY A 40 7.39 -5.69 -5.04
CA GLY A 40 8.63 -6.34 -5.43
C GLY A 40 9.48 -5.47 -6.35
N GLY A 41 9.91 -6.04 -7.49
CA GLY A 41 10.74 -5.37 -8.50
C GLY A 41 9.98 -4.70 -9.64
N LEU A 42 8.65 -4.60 -9.57
CA LEU A 42 7.86 -3.98 -10.64
C LEU A 42 8.17 -2.50 -10.80
N LEU A 43 8.41 -2.09 -12.05
CA LEU A 43 8.59 -0.69 -12.40
C LEU A 43 7.25 0.05 -12.49
N PRO A 44 7.24 1.38 -12.38
CA PRO A 44 6.02 2.17 -12.53
C PRO A 44 5.34 1.90 -13.89
N GLY A 45 4.09 1.48 -13.85
CA GLY A 45 3.28 1.18 -15.05
C GLY A 45 3.36 -0.28 -15.49
N GLU A 46 4.27 -1.09 -14.94
CA GLU A 46 4.29 -2.52 -15.19
C GLU A 46 3.12 -3.23 -14.50
N VAL A 47 2.67 -4.29 -15.14
CA VAL A 47 1.61 -5.17 -14.63
C VAL A 47 2.09 -6.60 -14.75
N GLN A 48 1.92 -7.36 -13.67
CA GLN A 48 2.20 -8.79 -13.66
C GLN A 48 0.99 -9.54 -13.13
N GLN A 49 0.68 -10.67 -13.77
CA GLN A 49 -0.37 -11.57 -13.31
C GLN A 49 0.02 -12.14 -11.94
N ALA A 50 -0.84 -11.96 -10.95
CA ALA A 50 -0.64 -12.55 -9.63
C ALA A 50 -0.85 -14.08 -9.67
N PRO A 51 -0.06 -14.89 -8.93
CA PRO A 51 -0.24 -16.33 -8.85
C PRO A 51 -1.63 -16.71 -8.31
N ALA A 52 -2.33 -17.61 -8.99
CA ALA A 52 -3.70 -18.00 -8.63
C ALA A 52 -3.80 -18.58 -7.21
N GLU A 53 -2.80 -19.35 -6.77
CA GLU A 53 -2.73 -19.91 -5.42
C GLU A 53 -2.71 -18.81 -4.35
N LEU A 54 -1.95 -17.74 -4.57
CA LEU A 54 -1.84 -16.64 -3.61
C LEU A 54 -3.16 -15.87 -3.51
N ILE A 55 -3.84 -15.65 -4.63
CA ILE A 55 -5.19 -15.06 -4.65
C ILE A 55 -6.18 -15.97 -3.90
N ALA A 56 -6.10 -17.29 -4.08
CA ALA A 56 -6.96 -18.24 -3.39
C ALA A 56 -6.80 -18.17 -1.87
N ARG A 57 -5.57 -17.95 -1.38
CA ARG A 57 -5.28 -17.78 0.06
C ARG A 57 -5.86 -16.49 0.66
N MET A 58 -6.14 -15.48 -0.17
CA MET A 58 -6.73 -14.21 0.28
C MET A 58 -8.25 -14.29 0.49
N LYS A 59 -8.93 -15.34 0.02
CA LYS A 59 -10.41 -15.47 0.04
C LYS A 59 -10.97 -16.13 1.31
N LYS A 60 -10.33 -15.95 2.48
CA LYS A 60 -10.86 -16.42 3.76
C LYS A 60 -11.36 -15.27 4.61
#